data_AF-A0A937WU92-F1
#
_entry.id   AF-A0A937WU92-F1
#
_cell.length_a   1.000
_cell.length_b   1.000
_cell.length_c   1.000
_cell.angle_alpha   90.00
_cell.angle_beta   90.00
_cell.angle_gamma   90.00
#
_symmetry.space_group_name_H-M   'P 1'
#
loop_
_entity.id
_entity.type
_entity.pdbx_description
1 polymer ?
#
loop_
_entity_poly.entity_id
_entity_poly.type
_entity_poly.pdbx_seq_one_letter_code
_entity_poly.pdbx_strand_id
1 'polypeptide(L)'
;MIELDPHHPDAYYKLGRSYEFPSLDYEKAVSMFYRQIEETPSHREAIIHLARCFFSTDKYRDGLEQFDLLQRLHGDRLDSVFRILYLQVAAAAFQAEGPYDKAMDAYERHFEYLDARERALYHDFSFVASRRS
;
A
#
# COMPACT_ATOMS: atom_id res chain seq x y z
N MET A 1 -18.74 19.51 -27.27
CA MET A 1 -17.77 20.25 -26.43
C MET A 1 -17.78 19.54 -25.10
N ILE A 2 -16.81 18.65 -24.86
CA ILE A 2 -16.73 17.93 -23.59
C ILE A 2 -16.02 18.89 -22.64
N GLU A 3 -16.77 19.47 -21.72
CA GLU A 3 -16.23 20.23 -20.61
C GLU A 3 -15.36 19.27 -19.79
N LEU A 4 -14.05 19.47 -19.84
CA LEU A 4 -13.10 18.79 -18.96
C LEU A 4 -13.28 19.43 -17.58
N ASP A 5 -14.08 18.76 -16.76
CA ASP A 5 -14.26 19.11 -15.36
C ASP A 5 -12.89 19.11 -14.66
N PRO A 6 -12.40 20.25 -14.15
CA PRO A 6 -11.10 20.37 -13.48
C PRO A 6 -11.00 19.56 -12.18
N HIS A 7 -12.12 18.98 -11.72
CA HIS A 7 -12.23 18.13 -10.56
C HIS A 7 -12.68 16.71 -10.92
N HIS A 8 -11.98 16.04 -11.86
CA HIS A 8 -12.18 14.61 -11.97
C HIS A 8 -11.43 13.91 -10.82
N PRO A 9 -12.12 13.37 -9.80
CA PRO A 9 -11.48 12.82 -8.60
C PRO A 9 -10.51 11.66 -8.89
N ASP A 10 -10.56 11.06 -10.10
CA ASP A 10 -9.82 9.85 -10.46
C ASP A 10 -8.86 10.07 -11.65
N ALA A 11 -8.53 11.33 -11.97
CA ALA A 11 -7.69 11.64 -13.14
C ALA A 11 -6.32 10.96 -13.05
N TYR A 12 -5.69 11.01 -11.87
CA TYR A 12 -4.41 10.35 -11.63
C TYR A 12 -4.54 8.83 -11.68
N TYR A 13 -5.60 8.26 -11.11
CA TYR A 13 -5.87 6.83 -11.25
C TYR A 13 -5.95 6.39 -12.72
N LYS A 14 -6.71 7.11 -13.56
CA LYS A 14 -6.85 6.78 -14.99
C LYS A 14 -5.52 6.86 -15.74
N LEU A 15 -4.70 7.88 -15.45
CA LEU A 15 -3.35 8.00 -16.01
C LEU A 15 -2.45 6.85 -15.55
N GLY A 16 -2.47 6.54 -14.24
CA GLY A 16 -1.71 5.42 -13.68
C GLY A 16 -2.08 4.10 -14.34
N ARG A 17 -3.38 3.85 -14.55
CA ARG A 17 -3.88 2.67 -15.27
C ARG A 17 -3.36 2.59 -16.71
N SER A 18 -3.27 3.71 -17.42
CA SER A 18 -2.74 3.74 -18.78
C SER A 18 -1.24 3.47 -18.83
N TYR A 19 -0.48 3.99 -17.85
CA TYR A 19 0.95 3.71 -17.74
C TYR A 19 1.20 2.25 -17.34
N GLU A 20 0.40 1.73 -16.42
CA GLU A 20 0.48 0.34 -15.98
C GLU A 20 0.12 -0.63 -17.12
N PHE A 21 -0.93 -0.35 -17.88
CA PHE A 21 -1.32 -1.16 -19.03
C PHE A 21 -2.04 -0.33 -20.12
N PRO A 22 -1.66 -0.47 -21.41
CA PRO A 22 -0.72 -1.45 -21.96
C PRO A 22 0.74 -0.99 -21.97
N SER A 23 1.05 0.20 -21.46
CA SER A 23 2.41 0.77 -21.56
C SER A 23 3.47 0.05 -20.72
N LEU A 24 3.08 -0.65 -19.64
CA LEU A 24 3.99 -1.34 -18.70
C LEU A 24 5.07 -0.42 -18.11
N ASP A 25 4.80 0.88 -18.07
CA ASP A 25 5.65 1.91 -17.47
C ASP A 25 5.28 2.02 -15.98
N TYR A 26 5.75 1.05 -15.20
CA TYR A 26 5.39 0.91 -13.79
C TYR A 26 5.89 2.07 -12.94
N GLU A 27 7.02 2.69 -13.29
CA GLU A 27 7.53 3.88 -12.60
C GLU A 27 6.56 5.05 -12.68
N LYS A 28 6.04 5.35 -13.89
CA LYS A 28 5.03 6.41 -14.05
C LYS A 28 3.68 6.00 -13.43
N ALA A 29 3.32 4.72 -13.53
CA ALA A 29 2.10 4.21 -12.91
C ALA A 29 2.11 4.44 -11.39
N VAL A 30 3.21 4.06 -10.72
CA VAL A 30 3.44 4.30 -9.29
C VAL A 30 3.29 5.78 -8.96
N SER A 31 3.93 6.68 -9.71
CA SER A 31 3.82 8.12 -9.48
C SER A 31 2.38 8.62 -9.55
N MET A 32 1.60 8.16 -10.52
CA MET A 32 0.20 8.58 -10.66
C MET A 32 -0.69 7.98 -9.57
N PHE A 33 -0.54 6.70 -9.22
CA PHE A 33 -1.31 6.10 -8.13
C PHE A 33 -0.98 6.73 -6.78
N TYR A 34 0.29 7.04 -6.52
CA TYR A 34 0.70 7.73 -5.31
C TYR A 34 0.01 9.09 -5.19
N ARG A 35 0.05 9.91 -6.25
CA ARG A 35 -0.63 11.21 -6.29
C ARG A 35 -2.14 11.09 -6.09
N GLN A 36 -2.77 10.04 -6.64
CA GLN A 36 -4.18 9.79 -6.42
C GLN A 36 -4.51 9.56 -4.94
N ILE A 37 -3.63 8.87 -4.21
CA ILE A 37 -3.79 8.59 -2.78
C ILE A 37 -3.51 9.86 -1.96
N GLU A 38 -2.57 10.71 -2.37
CA GLU A 38 -2.36 12.00 -1.71
C GLU A 38 -3.62 12.90 -1.75
N GLU A 39 -4.29 12.94 -2.89
CA GLU A 39 -5.54 13.69 -3.06
C GLU A 39 -6.72 12.99 -2.34
N THR A 40 -6.83 11.67 -2.53
CA THR A 40 -7.89 10.83 -1.96
C THR A 40 -7.29 9.61 -1.25
N PRO A 41 -6.91 9.76 0.05
CA PRO A 41 -6.24 8.68 0.79
C PRO A 41 -7.04 7.38 0.87
N SER A 42 -8.36 7.46 0.81
CA SER A 42 -9.26 6.29 0.84
C SER A 42 -9.54 5.68 -0.54
N HIS A 43 -8.85 6.09 -1.62
CA HIS A 43 -9.09 5.57 -2.96
C HIS A 43 -8.52 4.15 -3.11
N ARG A 44 -9.36 3.14 -2.85
CA ARG A 44 -8.98 1.72 -2.78
C ARG A 44 -8.25 1.21 -4.01
N GLU A 45 -8.75 1.52 -5.20
CA GLU A 45 -8.19 1.04 -6.46
C GLU A 45 -6.77 1.58 -6.67
N ALA A 46 -6.53 2.87 -6.39
CA ALA A 46 -5.19 3.44 -6.49
C ALA A 46 -4.20 2.72 -5.55
N ILE A 47 -4.62 2.41 -4.32
CA ILE A 47 -3.79 1.69 -3.34
C ILE A 47 -3.50 0.25 -3.82
N ILE A 48 -4.52 -0.47 -4.32
CA ILE A 48 -4.37 -1.82 -4.89
C ILE A 48 -3.38 -1.81 -6.05
N HIS A 49 -3.53 -0.86 -6.96
CA HIS A 49 -2.67 -0.76 -8.14
C HIS A 49 -1.25 -0.28 -7.81
N LEU A 50 -1.09 0.59 -6.82
CA LEU A 50 0.22 0.97 -6.29
C LEU A 50 0.98 -0.25 -5.76
N ALA A 51 0.35 -1.02 -4.88
CA ALA A 51 0.93 -2.26 -4.36
C ALA A 51 1.27 -3.23 -5.51
N ARG A 52 0.35 -3.40 -6.46
CA ARG A 52 0.55 -4.29 -7.62
C ARG A 52 1.76 -3.89 -8.47
N CYS A 53 2.01 -2.60 -8.67
CA CYS A 53 3.19 -2.13 -9.39
C CYS A 53 4.48 -2.53 -8.66
N PHE A 54 4.53 -2.41 -7.34
CA PHE A 54 5.69 -2.88 -6.55
C PHE A 54 5.87 -4.39 -6.62
N PHE A 55 4.78 -5.17 -6.56
CA PHE A 55 4.84 -6.62 -6.79
C PHE A 55 5.31 -6.99 -8.19
N SER A 56 4.88 -6.24 -9.21
CA SER A 56 5.21 -6.53 -10.60
C SER A 56 6.65 -6.14 -10.98
N THR A 57 7.30 -5.34 -10.15
CA THR A 57 8.68 -4.86 -10.35
C THR A 57 9.67 -5.41 -9.33
N ASP A 58 9.22 -6.25 -8.39
CA ASP A 58 9.98 -6.74 -7.23
C ASP A 58 10.61 -5.62 -6.37
N LYS A 59 10.11 -4.38 -6.48
CA LYS A 59 10.60 -3.19 -5.75
C LYS A 59 9.91 -3.07 -4.39
N TYR A 60 9.98 -4.13 -3.59
CA TYR A 60 9.27 -4.22 -2.31
C TYR A 60 9.75 -3.20 -1.27
N ARG A 61 11.07 -2.96 -1.21
CA ARG A 61 11.66 -1.99 -0.29
C ARG A 61 11.20 -0.56 -0.59
N ASP A 62 11.24 -0.16 -1.86
CA ASP A 62 10.72 1.13 -2.31
C ASP A 62 9.23 1.24 -1.98
N GLY A 63 8.47 0.17 -2.22
CA GLY A 63 7.05 0.11 -1.85
C GLY A 63 6.81 0.32 -0.36
N LEU A 64 7.60 -0.31 0.49
CA LEU A 64 7.50 -0.16 1.94
C LEU A 64 7.73 1.30 2.37
N GLU A 65 8.77 1.94 1.83
CA GLU A 65 9.08 3.35 2.13
C GLU A 65 7.94 4.30 1.69
N GLN A 66 7.34 4.05 0.53
CA GLN A 66 6.23 4.85 0.00
C GLN A 66 4.96 4.68 0.84
N PHE A 67 4.63 3.45 1.24
CA PHE A 67 3.49 3.23 2.12
C PHE A 67 3.73 3.81 3.53
N ASP A 68 4.95 3.71 4.07
CA ASP A 68 5.30 4.36 5.35
C ASP A 68 5.05 5.87 5.30
N LEU A 69 5.39 6.50 4.17
CA LEU A 69 5.16 7.92 3.96
C LEU A 69 3.65 8.24 3.90
N LEU A 70 2.87 7.49 3.11
CA LEU A 70 1.41 7.66 3.05
C LEU A 70 0.75 7.50 4.41
N GLN A 71 1.17 6.50 5.20
CA GLN A 71 0.68 6.30 6.57
C GLN A 71 0.99 7.50 7.48
N ARG A 72 2.20 8.04 7.42
CA ARG A 72 2.59 9.22 8.21
C ARG A 72 1.79 10.48 7.82
N LEU A 73 1.47 10.63 6.53
CA LEU A 73 0.78 11.82 6.02
C LEU A 73 -0.74 11.74 6.18
N HIS A 74 -1.31 10.53 6.12
CA HIS A 74 -2.75 10.35 5.96
C HIS A 74 -3.38 9.35 6.94
N GLY A 75 -2.63 8.81 7.90
CA GLY A 75 -3.03 7.75 8.85
C GLY A 75 -4.52 7.49 9.01
N ASP A 76 -5.25 8.39 9.68
CA ASP A 76 -6.69 8.20 10.02
C ASP A 76 -7.63 8.20 8.80
N ARG A 77 -7.16 8.69 7.65
CA ARG A 77 -7.89 8.73 6.37
C ARG A 77 -7.68 7.48 5.53
N LEU A 78 -6.73 6.61 5.91
CA LEU A 78 -6.43 5.36 5.24
C LEU A 78 -7.31 4.24 5.81
N ASP A 79 -7.88 3.43 4.92
CA ASP A 79 -8.80 2.38 5.32
C ASP A 79 -8.11 1.03 5.56
N SER A 80 -8.91 0.01 5.86
CA SER A 80 -8.41 -1.35 6.10
C SER A 80 -7.69 -1.96 4.90
N VAL A 81 -8.02 -1.55 3.66
CA VAL A 81 -7.38 -2.09 2.44
C VAL A 81 -5.93 -1.61 2.37
N PHE A 82 -5.68 -0.34 2.71
CA PHE A 82 -4.32 0.18 2.81
C PHE A 82 -3.46 -0.66 3.73
N ARG A 83 -3.96 -0.94 4.94
CA ARG A 83 -3.22 -1.74 5.93
C ARG A 83 -2.94 -3.17 5.46
N ILE A 84 -3.91 -3.81 4.81
CA ILE A 84 -3.69 -5.16 4.26
C ILE A 84 -2.56 -5.13 3.22
N LEU A 85 -2.59 -4.17 2.29
CA LEU A 85 -1.60 -4.08 1.22
C LEU A 85 -0.23 -3.64 1.74
N TYR A 86 -0.18 -2.74 2.71
CA TYR A 86 1.04 -2.38 3.43
C TYR A 86 1.73 -3.61 4.02
N LEU A 87 0.97 -4.43 4.77
CA LEU A 87 1.50 -5.65 5.38
C LEU A 87 2.01 -6.64 4.33
N GLN A 88 1.33 -6.76 3.19
CA GLN A 88 1.78 -7.61 2.08
C GLN A 88 3.09 -7.10 1.46
N VAL A 89 3.21 -5.79 1.21
CA VAL A 89 4.44 -5.18 0.67
C VAL A 89 5.59 -5.32 1.67
N ALA A 90 5.33 -5.08 2.96
CA ALA A 90 6.30 -5.26 4.04
C ALA A 90 6.77 -6.72 4.12
N ALA A 91 5.85 -7.68 4.05
CA ALA A 91 6.17 -9.11 4.04
C ALA A 91 7.11 -9.47 2.89
N ALA A 92 6.79 -9.01 1.68
CA ALA A 92 7.61 -9.26 0.51
C ALA A 92 8.99 -8.60 0.62
N ALA A 93 9.07 -7.38 1.17
CA ALA A 93 10.34 -6.69 1.41
C ALA A 93 11.25 -7.47 2.36
N PHE A 94 10.72 -7.91 3.50
CA PHE A 94 11.52 -8.67 4.47
C PHE A 94 11.86 -10.08 3.99
N GLN A 95 10.95 -10.73 3.24
CA GLN A 95 11.24 -12.02 2.63
C GLN A 95 12.38 -11.92 1.61
N ALA A 96 12.45 -10.81 0.86
CA ALA A 96 13.53 -10.56 -0.09
C ALA A 96 14.87 -10.24 0.60
N GLU A 97 14.86 -9.62 1.79
CA GLU A 97 16.09 -9.26 2.53
C GLU A 97 16.61 -10.38 3.48
N GLY A 98 15.73 -11.28 3.95
CA GLY A 98 16.02 -12.31 4.95
C GLY A 98 16.46 -11.76 6.34
N PRO A 99 16.71 -12.61 7.36
CA PRO A 99 15.84 -13.68 7.87
C PRO A 99 14.60 -13.14 8.63
N TYR A 100 13.58 -13.98 8.67
CA TYR A 100 12.19 -13.78 9.11
C TYR A 100 11.96 -13.11 10.48
N ASP A 101 12.93 -13.16 11.39
CA ASP A 101 12.76 -12.67 12.77
C ASP A 101 12.58 -11.15 12.83
N LYS A 102 13.22 -10.40 11.92
CA LYS A 102 13.07 -8.94 11.83
C LYS A 102 11.73 -8.50 11.23
N ALA A 103 11.13 -9.34 10.39
CA ALA A 103 9.82 -9.08 9.80
C ALA A 103 8.74 -9.07 10.89
N MET A 104 8.82 -10.04 11.82
CA MET A 104 7.88 -10.16 12.93
C MET A 104 7.98 -9.00 13.92
N ASP A 105 9.19 -8.60 14.31
CA ASP A 105 9.42 -7.42 15.16
C ASP A 105 8.90 -6.12 14.51
N ALA A 106 9.04 -5.99 13.18
CA ALA A 106 8.49 -4.85 12.45
C ALA A 106 6.96 -4.86 12.44
N TYR A 107 6.32 -6.03 12.34
CA TYR A 107 4.86 -6.16 12.48
C TYR A 107 4.40 -5.72 13.88
N GLU A 108 5.05 -6.20 14.94
CA GLU A 108 4.67 -5.89 16.33
C GLU A 108 4.81 -4.40 16.66
N ARG A 109 5.88 -3.76 16.21
CA ARG A 109 6.07 -2.31 16.38
C ARG A 109 5.05 -1.46 15.63
N HIS A 110 4.57 -1.92 14.47
CA HIS A 110 3.55 -1.18 13.74
C HIS A 110 2.19 -1.24 14.44
N PHE A 111 1.87 -2.36 15.10
CA PHE A 111 0.62 -2.52 15.87
C PHE A 111 0.57 -1.65 17.15
N GLU A 112 1.72 -1.23 17.69
CA GLU A 112 1.76 -0.29 18.83
C GLU A 112 1.17 1.08 18.50
N TYR A 113 1.23 1.51 17.23
CA TYR A 113 0.67 2.78 16.76
C TYR A 113 -0.80 2.68 16.33
N LEU A 114 -1.34 1.46 16.18
CA LEU A 114 -2.74 1.27 15.88
C LEU A 114 -3.60 1.49 17.13
N ASP A 115 -4.80 2.03 16.92
CA ASP A 115 -5.80 2.08 17.97
C ASP A 115 -6.16 0.66 18.46
N ALA A 116 -6.71 0.56 19.66
CA ALA A 116 -6.98 -0.72 20.29
C ALA A 116 -7.96 -1.61 19.49
N ARG A 117 -8.84 -1.00 18.68
CA ARG A 117 -9.86 -1.70 17.89
C ARG A 117 -9.24 -2.32 16.65
N GLU A 118 -8.33 -1.61 16.02
CA GLU A 118 -7.59 -2.05 14.85
C GLU A 118 -6.53 -3.08 15.23
N ARG A 119 -5.82 -2.87 16.34
CA ARG A 119 -4.89 -3.85 16.91
C ARG A 119 -5.54 -5.22 17.13
N ALA A 120 -6.79 -5.25 17.60
CA ALA A 120 -7.54 -6.49 17.81
C ALA A 120 -7.79 -7.27 16.51
N LEU A 121 -8.05 -6.58 15.39
CA LEU A 121 -8.29 -7.23 14.09
C LEU A 121 -7.04 -7.96 13.58
N TYR A 122 -5.84 -7.44 13.86
CA TYR A 122 -4.58 -7.98 13.36
C TYR A 122 -3.90 -8.99 14.31
N HIS A 123 -4.13 -8.88 15.62
CA HIS A 123 -3.63 -9.84 16.60
C HIS A 123 -4.19 -11.25 16.37
N ASP A 124 -5.42 -11.37 15.85
CA ASP A 124 -6.01 -12.64 15.46
C ASP A 124 -5.34 -13.25 14.21
N PHE A 125 -4.94 -12.44 13.23
CA PHE A 125 -4.29 -12.93 12.01
C PHE A 125 -2.84 -13.39 12.25
N SER A 126 -2.05 -12.68 13.07
CA SER A 126 -0.67 -13.11 13.39
C SER A 126 -0.65 -14.43 14.18
N PHE A 127 -1.64 -14.62 15.05
CA PHE A 127 -1.81 -15.84 15.83
C PHE A 127 -2.24 -17.05 14.99
N VAL A 128 -2.99 -16.82 13.91
CA VAL A 128 -3.35 -17.88 12.94
C VAL A 128 -2.15 -18.30 12.08
N ALA A 129 -1.26 -17.37 11.74
CA ALA A 129 -0.05 -17.66 10.97
C ALA A 129 1.02 -18.43 11.76
N SER A 130 1.15 -18.17 13.08
CA SER A 130 2.12 -18.84 13.95
C SER A 130 1.71 -20.24 14.42
N ARG A 131 0.43 -20.61 14.26
CA ARG A 131 -0.10 -21.94 14.64
C ARG A 131 0.04 -23.03 13.55
N ARG A 132 0.73 -22.75 12.45
CA ARG A 132 0.93 -23.72 11.34
C ARG A 132 2.39 -24.20 11.19
N SER A 133 3.18 -24.19 12.26
CA SER A 133 4.48 -24.88 12.35
C SER A 133 4.39 -26.21 13.10
#